data_AF-A0A3A8P4A0-F1
#
_entry.id   AF-A0A3A8P4A0-F1
#
_cell.length_a   1.000
_cell.length_b   1.000
_cell.length_c   1.000
_cell.angle_alpha   90.00
_cell.angle_beta   90.00
_cell.angle_gamma   90.00
#
_symmetry.space_group_name_H-M   'P 1'
#
loop_
_entity.id
_entity.type
_entity.pdbx_description
1 polymer ?
#
loop_
_entity_poly.entity_id
_entity_poly.type
_entity_poly.pdbx_seq_one_letter_code
_entity_poly.pdbx_strand_id
1 'polypeptide(L)'
;MALTVLGLGVVIWQVYEHSERGKEFQPSPQEVGHAAQVYLRARTHQLREDLALGAGPTVEDLAQAARIRRENLDVFGRLLRTHRKELLAMAEVKTLTPQRARAWLERVGELARTEPRLEEDRQAFLLRQEGAATPAEATR
;
A
#
# COMPACT_ATOMS: atom_id res chain seq x y z
N MET A 1 6.04 -25.19 13.03
CA MET A 1 6.20 -24.99 11.58
C MET A 1 5.54 -23.66 11.22
N ALA A 2 6.25 -22.54 11.35
CA ALA A 2 5.71 -21.19 11.14
C ALA A 2 6.63 -20.40 10.19
N LEU A 3 6.28 -20.42 8.91
CA LEU A 3 6.88 -19.74 7.76
C LEU A 3 5.64 -19.42 6.89
N THR A 4 5.26 -18.21 6.50
CA THR A 4 5.98 -16.97 6.20
C THR A 4 4.92 -15.87 6.10
N VAL A 5 4.80 -15.01 7.11
CA VAL A 5 3.95 -13.79 7.10
C VAL A 5 4.80 -12.58 6.69
N LEU A 6 5.59 -12.74 5.62
CA LEU A 6 6.52 -11.73 5.10
C LEU A 6 6.12 -11.35 3.68
N GLY A 7 4.84 -11.02 3.53
CA GLY A 7 4.15 -11.02 2.25
C GLY A 7 3.91 -9.67 1.60
N LEU A 8 4.42 -8.56 2.14
CA LEU A 8 4.33 -7.21 1.54
C LEU A 8 4.99 -6.14 2.39
N GLY A 9 4.92 -6.29 3.71
CA GLY A 9 5.68 -5.47 4.64
C GLY A 9 7.15 -5.42 4.23
N VAL A 10 7.78 -6.56 3.89
CA VAL A 10 9.22 -6.63 3.59
C VAL A 10 9.64 -5.96 2.29
N VAL A 11 8.80 -5.89 1.25
CA VAL A 11 9.23 -5.27 -0.03
C VAL A 11 9.12 -3.75 0.03
N ILE A 12 8.16 -3.22 0.80
CA ILE A 12 8.11 -1.79 1.12
C ILE A 12 9.13 -1.45 2.23
N TRP A 13 9.47 -2.41 3.10
CA TRP A 13 10.39 -2.20 4.22
C TRP A 13 11.87 -2.45 3.89
N GLN A 14 12.26 -3.25 2.89
CA GLN A 14 13.67 -3.32 2.45
C GLN A 14 14.17 -1.99 1.86
N VAL A 15 13.25 -1.15 1.38
CA VAL A 15 13.53 0.24 1.00
C VAL A 15 13.64 1.15 2.24
N TYR A 16 12.91 0.83 3.31
CA TYR A 16 12.88 1.61 4.55
C TYR A 16 14.01 1.25 5.52
N GLU A 17 14.45 -0.01 5.59
CA GLU A 17 15.51 -0.51 6.47
C GLU A 17 16.90 0.00 6.05
N HIS A 18 17.04 0.50 4.82
CA HIS A 18 18.22 1.24 4.40
C HIS A 18 18.27 2.68 4.96
N SER A 19 17.22 3.14 5.65
CA SER A 19 17.13 4.45 6.31
C SER A 19 17.74 4.48 7.71
N GLU A 20 18.15 3.32 8.26
CA GLU A 20 19.01 3.23 9.46
C GLU A 20 20.47 3.67 9.17
N ARG A 21 20.73 4.22 7.97
CA ARG A 21 21.97 4.95 7.61
C ARG A 21 21.67 6.36 7.09
N GLY A 22 20.97 7.17 7.88
CA GLY A 22 21.14 8.64 7.92
C GLY A 22 20.93 9.43 6.62
N LYS A 23 20.24 8.89 5.62
CA LYS A 23 19.80 9.63 4.42
C LYS A 23 18.40 9.19 4.08
N GLU A 24 17.48 10.16 3.99
CA GLU A 24 16.13 9.98 3.43
C GLU A 24 16.24 9.32 2.05
N PHE A 25 16.09 8.01 1.99
CA PHE A 25 16.01 7.28 0.73
C PHE A 25 14.56 7.36 0.24
N GLN A 26 14.28 8.38 -0.56
CA GLN A 26 13.04 8.42 -1.34
C GLN A 26 13.24 7.51 -2.56
N PRO A 27 12.58 6.33 -2.62
CA PRO A 27 12.76 5.43 -3.74
C PRO A 27 12.37 6.12 -5.04
N SER A 28 13.16 5.93 -6.08
CA SER A 28 12.83 6.48 -7.40
C SER A 28 11.52 5.87 -7.89
N PRO A 29 10.73 6.59 -8.72
CA PRO A 29 9.46 6.06 -9.19
C PRO A 29 9.60 4.78 -10.04
N GLN A 30 10.79 4.53 -10.57
CA GLN A 30 11.13 3.32 -11.32
C GLN A 30 11.29 2.11 -10.39
N GLU A 31 11.95 2.29 -9.24
CA GLU A 31 12.11 1.25 -8.23
C GLU A 31 10.76 0.84 -7.63
N VAL A 32 9.89 1.83 -7.35
CA VAL A 32 8.52 1.58 -6.88
C VAL A 32 7.73 0.77 -7.92
N GLY A 33 7.80 1.15 -9.19
CA GLY A 33 7.14 0.43 -10.28
C GLY A 33 7.63 -1.01 -10.43
N HIS A 34 8.94 -1.23 -10.29
CA HIS A 34 9.53 -2.57 -10.39
C HIS A 34 9.12 -3.45 -9.21
N ALA A 35 9.18 -2.93 -7.98
CA ALA A 35 8.73 -3.62 -6.79
C ALA A 35 7.24 -3.98 -6.88
N ALA A 36 6.40 -3.04 -7.32
CA ALA A 36 4.98 -3.26 -7.56
C ALA A 36 4.73 -4.34 -8.61
N GLN A 37 5.51 -4.35 -9.69
CA GLN A 37 5.38 -5.36 -10.74
C GLN A 37 5.72 -6.76 -10.22
N VAL A 38 6.84 -6.91 -9.51
CA VAL A 38 7.25 -8.18 -8.90
C VAL A 38 6.17 -8.65 -7.92
N TYR A 39 5.69 -7.72 -7.09
CA TYR A 39 4.63 -7.96 -6.12
C TYR A 39 3.35 -8.53 -6.75
N LEU A 40 2.81 -7.84 -7.76
CA LEU A 40 1.57 -8.22 -8.46
C LEU A 40 1.72 -9.52 -9.26
N ARG A 41 2.90 -9.77 -9.85
CA ARG A 41 3.20 -11.03 -10.55
C ARG A 41 3.26 -12.22 -9.60
N ALA A 42 3.89 -12.04 -8.43
CA ALA A 42 4.03 -13.12 -7.46
C ALA A 42 2.68 -13.55 -6.85
N ARG A 43 1.67 -12.67 -6.86
CA ARG A 43 0.40 -12.87 -6.14
C ARG A 43 -0.84 -12.74 -7.03
N THR A 44 -0.73 -12.96 -8.32
CA THR A 44 -1.87 -12.77 -9.25
C THR A 44 -3.11 -13.57 -8.86
N HIS A 45 -2.95 -14.84 -8.46
CA HIS A 45 -4.08 -15.67 -8.05
C HIS A 45 -4.67 -15.18 -6.72
N GLN A 46 -3.82 -14.94 -5.72
CA GLN A 46 -4.24 -14.43 -4.41
C GLN A 46 -4.94 -13.07 -4.52
N LEU A 47 -4.39 -12.16 -5.33
CA LEU A 47 -4.96 -10.84 -5.59
C LEU A 47 -6.39 -10.96 -6.14
N ARG A 48 -6.64 -11.90 -7.04
CA ARG A 48 -7.99 -12.11 -7.60
C ARG A 48 -8.98 -12.58 -6.55
N GLU A 49 -8.56 -13.51 -5.69
CA GLU A 49 -9.40 -14.02 -4.60
C GLU A 49 -9.65 -12.95 -3.54
N ASP A 50 -8.60 -12.27 -3.09
CA ASP A 50 -8.67 -11.25 -2.06
C ASP A 50 -9.51 -10.05 -2.50
N LEU A 51 -9.39 -9.61 -3.76
CA LEU A 51 -10.24 -8.56 -4.33
C LEU A 51 -11.69 -9.04 -4.54
N ALA A 52 -11.91 -10.33 -4.82
CA ALA A 52 -13.26 -10.86 -4.96
C ALA A 52 -13.99 -10.94 -3.61
N LEU A 53 -13.26 -11.30 -2.56
CA LEU A 53 -13.74 -11.33 -1.18
C LEU A 53 -13.84 -9.92 -0.59
N GLY A 54 -12.96 -9.02 -1.00
CA GLY A 54 -12.76 -7.72 -0.35
C GLY A 54 -12.03 -7.86 0.99
N ALA A 55 -11.32 -8.97 1.21
CA ALA A 55 -10.62 -9.28 2.43
C ALA A 55 -9.53 -10.30 2.11
N GLY A 56 -8.51 -10.38 2.96
CA GLY A 56 -7.38 -11.29 2.78
C GLY A 56 -6.04 -10.57 2.88
N PRO A 57 -4.93 -11.33 2.83
CA PRO A 57 -3.60 -10.80 3.08
C PRO A 57 -3.24 -9.65 2.13
N THR A 58 -3.61 -9.73 0.85
CA THR A 58 -3.35 -8.64 -0.10
C THR A 58 -4.07 -7.35 0.28
N VAL A 59 -5.33 -7.45 0.72
CA VAL A 59 -6.12 -6.27 1.14
C VAL A 59 -5.56 -5.68 2.42
N GLU A 60 -5.18 -6.51 3.39
CA GLU A 60 -4.56 -6.08 4.64
C GLU A 60 -3.24 -5.35 4.41
N ASP A 61 -2.41 -5.91 3.55
CA ASP A 61 -1.12 -5.34 3.24
C ASP A 61 -1.23 -4.02 2.44
N LEU A 62 -2.21 -3.91 1.53
CA LEU A 62 -2.53 -2.64 0.87
C LEU A 62 -3.08 -1.60 1.85
N ALA A 63 -3.92 -2.01 2.79
CA ALA A 63 -4.44 -1.14 3.83
C ALA A 63 -3.31 -0.65 4.74
N GLN A 64 -2.36 -1.53 5.09
CA GLN A 64 -1.18 -1.19 5.87
C GLN A 64 -0.27 -0.21 5.10
N ALA A 65 -0.05 -0.45 3.81
CA ALA A 65 0.70 0.47 2.95
C ALA A 65 0.02 1.85 2.84
N ALA A 66 -1.31 1.89 2.77
CA ALA A 66 -2.11 3.10 2.77
C ALA A 66 -2.35 3.71 4.17
N ARG A 67 -1.81 3.10 5.24
CA ARG A 67 -1.97 3.51 6.65
C ARG A 67 -3.43 3.62 7.10
N ILE A 68 -4.30 2.80 6.52
CA ILE A 68 -5.71 2.68 6.89
C ILE A 68 -5.83 1.97 8.25
N ARG A 69 -6.70 2.47 9.13
CA ARG A 69 -6.93 1.83 10.43
C ARG A 69 -7.63 0.48 10.23
N ARG A 70 -7.34 -0.48 11.12
CA ARG A 70 -7.98 -1.81 11.09
C ARG A 70 -9.50 -1.72 11.15
N GLU A 71 -10.03 -0.71 11.85
CA GLU A 71 -11.46 -0.41 11.95
C GLU A 71 -12.12 -0.10 10.59
N ASN A 72 -11.36 0.46 9.66
CA ASN A 72 -11.83 0.82 8.32
C ASN A 72 -11.40 -0.18 7.24
N LEU A 73 -10.78 -1.29 7.63
CA LEU A 73 -10.35 -2.33 6.70
C LEU A 73 -11.53 -2.93 5.92
N ASP A 74 -12.67 -3.15 6.58
CA ASP A 74 -13.89 -3.63 5.92
C ASP A 74 -14.42 -2.64 4.88
N VAL A 75 -14.29 -1.34 5.13
CA VAL A 75 -14.70 -0.28 4.19
C VAL A 75 -13.78 -0.29 2.97
N PHE A 76 -12.47 -0.32 3.20
CA PHE A 76 -11.48 -0.41 2.14
C PHE A 76 -11.63 -1.68 1.31
N GLY A 77 -11.85 -2.81 1.96
CA GLY A 77 -12.11 -4.09 1.32
C GLY A 77 -13.33 -4.09 0.40
N ARG A 78 -14.46 -3.53 0.87
CA ARG A 78 -15.67 -3.34 0.05
C ARG A 78 -15.43 -2.43 -1.15
N LEU A 79 -14.65 -1.37 -0.98
CA LEU A 79 -14.29 -0.45 -2.05
C LEU A 79 -13.46 -1.17 -3.14
N LEU A 80 -12.41 -1.89 -2.74
CA LEU A 80 -11.60 -2.70 -3.65
C LEU A 80 -12.44 -3.77 -4.38
N ARG A 81 -13.36 -4.43 -3.68
CA ARG A 81 -14.28 -5.40 -4.26
C ARG A 81 -15.21 -4.78 -5.30
N THR A 82 -15.69 -3.57 -5.05
CA THR A 82 -16.54 -2.81 -5.98
C THR A 82 -15.79 -2.50 -7.27
N HIS A 83 -14.53 -2.08 -7.15
CA HIS A 83 -13.64 -1.75 -8.28
C HIS A 83 -12.82 -2.96 -8.79
N ARG A 84 -13.13 -4.19 -8.37
CA ARG A 84 -12.32 -5.39 -8.67
C ARG A 84 -12.05 -5.59 -10.16
N LYS A 85 -13.04 -5.32 -11.02
CA LYS A 85 -12.92 -5.56 -12.47
C LYS A 85 -11.87 -4.63 -13.08
N GLU A 86 -11.89 -3.37 -12.67
CA GLU A 86 -10.94 -2.34 -13.09
C GLU A 86 -9.53 -2.67 -12.58
N LEU A 87 -9.39 -2.95 -11.29
CA LEU A 87 -8.11 -3.29 -10.67
C LEU A 87 -7.49 -4.54 -11.27
N LEU A 88 -8.29 -5.58 -11.57
CA LEU A 88 -7.78 -6.79 -12.20
C LEU A 88 -7.37 -6.58 -13.66
N ALA A 89 -8.11 -5.77 -14.42
CA ALA A 89 -7.73 -5.44 -15.79
C ALA A 89 -6.39 -4.68 -15.86
N MET A 90 -6.12 -3.83 -14.87
CA MET A 90 -4.85 -3.12 -14.74
C MET A 90 -3.70 -4.05 -14.32
N ALA A 91 -3.96 -5.01 -13.43
CA ALA A 91 -3.01 -6.00 -12.92
C ALA A 91 -2.82 -7.24 -13.82
N GLU A 92 -3.35 -7.24 -15.04
CA GLU A 92 -3.26 -8.38 -15.98
C GLU A 92 -1.79 -8.73 -16.31
N VAL A 93 -1.34 -9.92 -15.88
CA VAL A 93 0.07 -10.36 -15.90
C VAL A 93 0.71 -10.25 -17.27
N LYS A 94 -0.03 -10.61 -18.32
CA LYS A 94 0.46 -10.58 -19.71
C LYS A 94 0.86 -9.18 -20.17
N THR A 95 0.24 -8.15 -19.60
CA THR A 95 0.46 -6.74 -19.94
C THR A 95 1.18 -5.97 -18.84
N LEU A 96 1.50 -6.63 -17.71
CA LEU A 96 1.96 -5.96 -16.51
C LEU A 96 3.41 -5.48 -16.65
N THR A 97 3.56 -4.16 -16.83
CA THR A 97 4.84 -3.42 -16.84
C THR A 97 5.04 -2.68 -15.52
N PRO A 98 6.27 -2.23 -15.19
CA PRO A 98 6.51 -1.39 -14.01
C PRO A 98 5.63 -0.13 -13.95
N GLN A 99 5.40 0.51 -15.09
CA GLN A 99 4.57 1.71 -15.19
C GLN A 99 3.10 1.39 -14.88
N ARG A 100 2.59 0.26 -15.38
CA ARG A 100 1.21 -0.19 -15.08
C ARG A 100 1.06 -0.62 -13.63
N ALA A 101 2.07 -1.28 -13.06
CA ALA A 101 2.05 -1.67 -11.65
C ALA A 101 2.05 -0.46 -10.72
N ARG A 102 2.81 0.59 -11.07
CA ARG A 102 2.75 1.88 -10.38
C ARG A 102 1.37 2.54 -10.54
N ALA A 103 0.85 2.63 -11.77
CA ALA A 103 -0.47 3.20 -12.02
C ALA A 103 -1.58 2.45 -11.27
N TRP A 104 -1.41 1.13 -11.08
CA TRP A 104 -2.31 0.32 -10.26
C TRP A 104 -2.29 0.75 -8.79
N LEU A 105 -1.10 0.95 -8.21
CA LEU A 105 -0.97 1.46 -6.83
C LEU A 105 -1.54 2.86 -6.67
N GLU A 106 -1.26 3.75 -7.63
CA GLU A 106 -1.82 5.11 -7.67
C GLU A 106 -3.36 5.04 -7.70
N ARG A 107 -3.92 4.15 -8.52
CA ARG A 107 -5.37 3.96 -8.62
C ARG A 107 -5.99 3.46 -7.32
N VAL A 108 -5.36 2.52 -6.64
CA VAL A 108 -5.81 2.07 -5.31
C VAL A 108 -5.80 3.22 -4.30
N GLY A 109 -4.76 4.06 -4.33
CA GLY A 109 -4.67 5.27 -3.51
C GLY A 109 -5.74 6.31 -3.85
N GLU A 110 -6.04 6.53 -5.12
CA GLU A 110 -7.14 7.41 -5.56
C GLU A 110 -8.49 6.89 -5.08
N LEU A 111 -8.76 5.60 -5.23
CA LEU A 111 -9.99 5.00 -4.74
C LEU A 111 -10.13 5.23 -3.23
N ALA A 112 -9.08 4.96 -2.46
CA ALA A 112 -9.12 5.20 -1.01
C ALA A 112 -9.49 6.65 -0.64
N ARG A 113 -9.09 7.66 -1.43
CA ARG A 113 -9.45 9.08 -1.20
C ARG A 113 -10.91 9.41 -1.51
N THR A 114 -11.60 8.58 -2.31
CA THR A 114 -13.02 8.81 -2.60
C THR A 114 -13.93 8.47 -1.42
N GLU A 115 -13.43 7.71 -0.45
CA GLU A 115 -14.17 7.34 0.76
C GLU A 115 -13.79 8.25 1.94
N PRO A 116 -14.73 9.04 2.48
CA PRO A 116 -14.44 10.01 3.54
C PRO A 116 -13.76 9.40 4.77
N ARG A 117 -14.18 8.20 5.19
CA ARG A 117 -13.62 7.51 6.37
C ARG A 117 -12.16 7.10 6.19
N LEU A 118 -11.77 6.76 4.97
CA LEU A 118 -10.39 6.38 4.64
C LEU A 118 -9.50 7.60 4.48
N GLU A 119 -10.05 8.69 3.94
CA GLU A 119 -9.34 9.96 3.86
C GLU A 119 -9.09 10.55 5.26
N GLU A 120 -10.03 10.45 6.19
CA GLU A 120 -9.85 10.82 7.59
C GLU A 120 -8.70 10.05 8.25
N ASP A 121 -8.58 8.74 8.00
CA ASP A 121 -7.46 7.92 8.50
C ASP A 121 -6.11 8.44 8.00
N ARG A 122 -6.06 8.75 6.70
CA ARG A 122 -4.87 9.30 6.06
C ARG A 122 -4.49 10.65 6.66
N GLN A 123 -5.45 11.54 6.84
CA GLN A 123 -5.22 12.86 7.43
C GLN A 123 -4.81 12.77 8.89
N ALA A 124 -5.46 11.91 9.69
CA ALA A 124 -5.09 11.67 11.09
C ALA A 124 -3.68 11.08 11.26
N PHE A 125 -3.17 10.40 10.23
CA PHE A 125 -1.80 9.94 10.18
C PHE A 125 -0.82 11.06 9.79
N LEU A 126 -1.15 11.89 8.78
CA LEU A 126 -0.33 13.04 8.38
C LEU A 126 -0.16 14.04 9.53
N LEU A 127 -1.24 14.40 10.20
CA LEU A 127 -1.23 15.28 11.38
C LEU A 127 -0.37 14.72 12.52
N ARG A 128 -0.32 13.38 12.68
CA ARG A 128 0.56 12.74 13.66
C ARG A 128 2.03 12.80 13.28
N GLN A 129 2.37 12.77 11.99
CA GLN A 129 3.75 12.96 11.55
C GLN A 129 4.21 14.41 11.69
N GLU A 130 3.34 15.37 11.33
CA GLU A 130 3.63 16.80 11.50
C GLU A 130 3.79 17.17 12.99
N GLY A 131 2.96 16.61 13.88
CA GLY A 131 3.10 16.77 15.33
C GLY A 131 4.28 16.03 15.96
N ALA A 132 4.75 14.94 15.35
CA ALA A 132 5.95 14.22 15.81
C ALA A 132 7.26 14.88 15.37
N ALA A 133 7.22 15.77 14.37
CA ALA A 133 8.38 16.54 13.91
C ALA A 133 8.71 17.76 14.80
N THR A 134 7.94 18.02 15.87
CA THR A 134 8.24 19.07 16.86
C THR A 134 8.31 18.52 18.28
N PRO A 135 9.49 18.02 18.70
CA PRO A 135 9.95 18.33 20.05
C PRO A 135 11.46 18.63 20.04
N ALA A 136 11.86 19.77 19.46
CA ALA A 136 13.26 20.22 19.55
C ALA A 136 13.39 21.74 19.52
N GLU A 137 12.60 22.47 20.30
CA GLU A 137 12.92 23.88 20.60
C GLU A 137 12.39 24.28 21.98
N ALA A 138 12.89 23.60 23.00
CA ALA A 138 12.94 24.14 24.34
C ALA A 138 14.19 23.56 25.00
N THR A 139 15.28 24.33 24.98
CA THR A 139 16.26 24.55 26.06
C THR A 139 17.61 24.96 25.46
N ARG A 140 17.84 26.28 25.36
CA ARG A 140 18.98 26.96 26.01
C ARG A 140 18.88 28.46 25.81
#